data_AF-A0A662G9M9-F1
#
_entry.id   AF-A0A662G9M9-F1
#
_cell.length_a   1.000
_cell.length_b   1.000
_cell.length_c   1.000
_cell.angle_alpha   90.00
_cell.angle_beta   90.00
_cell.angle_gamma   90.00
#
_symmetry.space_group_name_H-M   'P 1'
#
loop_
_entity.id
_entity.type
_entity.pdbx_description
1 polymer ?
#
loop_
_entity_poly.entity_id
_entity_poly.type
_entity_poly.pdbx_seq_one_letter_code
_entity_poly.pdbx_strand_id
1 'polypeptide(L)'
;MKEMNEIIEKIHSIAEEISQNNVRDVRLNYDKDYGFIVEVVLNQNDKSAFETWLRLIEVIGKERGIVLSVDWTGENILSEEAFVQYAVEVMLRSGVGPIRKDKFSAVKEVEEVRG
;
A
#
# COMPACT_ATOMS: atom_id res chain seq x y z
N MET A 1 -6.64 20.05 -10.76
CA MET A 1 -7.02 18.93 -11.66
C MET A 1 -5.90 18.57 -12.62
N LYS A 2 -5.33 19.53 -13.39
CA LYS A 2 -4.22 19.25 -14.32
C LYS A 2 -3.01 18.58 -13.65
N GLU A 3 -2.53 19.13 -12.54
CA GLU A 3 -1.37 18.60 -11.79
C GLU A 3 -1.61 17.18 -11.24
N MET A 4 -2.84 16.87 -10.82
CA MET A 4 -3.18 15.53 -10.30
C MET A 4 -3.19 14.48 -11.41
N ASN A 5 -3.68 14.84 -12.61
CA ASN A 5 -3.64 13.95 -13.75
C ASN A 5 -2.20 13.67 -14.20
N GLU A 6 -1.32 14.67 -14.18
CA GLU A 6 0.11 14.50 -14.47
C GLU A 6 0.79 13.55 -13.48
N ILE A 7 0.43 13.63 -12.19
CA ILE A 7 0.92 12.70 -11.15
C ILE A 7 0.43 11.27 -11.42
N ILE A 8 -0.86 11.09 -11.74
CA ILE A 8 -1.45 9.78 -12.04
C ILE A 8 -0.80 9.15 -13.27
N GLU A 9 -0.61 9.91 -14.35
CA GLU A 9 0.05 9.44 -15.57
C GLU A 9 1.50 9.03 -15.31
N LYS A 10 2.23 9.79 -14.48
CA LYS A 10 3.59 9.45 -14.07
C LYS A 10 3.61 8.16 -13.23
N ILE A 11 2.71 8.01 -12.26
CA ILE A 11 2.59 6.79 -11.46
C ILE A 11 2.24 5.60 -12.35
N HIS A 12 1.33 5.77 -13.30
CA HIS A 12 0.97 4.74 -14.28
C HIS A 12 2.19 4.30 -15.08
N SER A 13 2.97 5.23 -15.65
CA SER A 13 4.17 4.90 -16.41
C SER A 13 5.21 4.15 -15.58
N ILE A 14 5.44 4.57 -14.33
CA ILE A 14 6.39 3.90 -13.43
C ILE A 14 5.86 2.50 -13.06
N ALA A 15 4.57 2.37 -12.79
CA ALA A 15 3.94 1.09 -12.47
C ALA A 15 3.98 0.11 -13.65
N GLU A 16 3.80 0.57 -14.88
CA GLU A 16 3.94 -0.28 -16.07
C GLU A 16 5.36 -0.79 -16.23
N GLU A 17 6.36 0.06 -16.02
CA GLU A 17 7.77 -0.34 -16.09
C GLU A 17 8.11 -1.38 -15.01
N ILE A 18 7.75 -1.10 -13.75
CA ILE A 18 8.07 -1.97 -12.62
C ILE A 18 7.31 -3.31 -12.71
N SER A 19 6.04 -3.28 -13.10
CA SER A 19 5.17 -4.45 -13.18
C SER A 19 5.33 -5.24 -14.48
N GLN A 20 6.15 -4.77 -15.42
CA GLN A 20 6.36 -5.38 -16.74
C GLN A 20 5.08 -5.42 -17.60
N ASN A 21 4.41 -4.28 -17.72
CA ASN A 21 3.16 -4.09 -18.46
C ASN A 21 1.95 -4.85 -17.89
N ASN A 22 1.86 -4.97 -16.56
CA ASN A 22 0.75 -5.66 -15.88
C ASN A 22 -0.20 -4.69 -15.18
N VAL A 23 -0.14 -3.38 -15.44
CA VAL A 23 -1.12 -2.45 -14.89
C VAL A 23 -2.46 -2.64 -15.59
N ARG A 24 -3.51 -2.78 -14.77
CA ARG A 24 -4.89 -2.81 -15.24
C ARG A 24 -5.53 -1.43 -15.14
N ASP A 25 -5.28 -0.72 -14.05
CA ASP A 25 -5.87 0.58 -13.76
C ASP A 25 -5.01 1.37 -12.75
N VAL A 26 -5.08 2.70 -12.81
CA VAL A 26 -4.52 3.60 -11.80
C VAL A 26 -5.53 4.70 -11.51
N ARG A 27 -5.97 4.79 -10.25
CA ARG A 27 -7.05 5.69 -9.87
C ARG A 27 -6.77 6.41 -8.57
N LEU A 28 -7.27 7.65 -8.47
CA LEU A 28 -7.29 8.40 -7.23
C LEU A 28 -8.51 7.99 -6.41
N ASN A 29 -8.28 7.59 -5.17
CA ASN A 29 -9.31 7.24 -4.20
C ASN A 29 -9.16 8.05 -2.91
N TYR A 30 -10.19 8.02 -2.07
CA TYR A 30 -10.17 8.65 -0.76
C TYR A 30 -10.38 7.58 0.31
N ASP A 31 -9.39 7.43 1.18
CA ASP A 31 -9.47 6.67 2.41
C ASP A 31 -9.69 7.62 3.59
N LYS A 32 -10.52 7.20 4.55
CA LYS A 32 -10.87 8.03 5.71
C LYS A 32 -9.72 8.26 6.68
N ASP A 33 -8.78 7.33 6.76
CA ASP A 33 -7.68 7.30 7.72
C ASP A 33 -6.40 7.87 7.08
N TYR A 34 -6.23 7.70 5.76
CA TYR A 34 -5.06 8.14 5.00
C TYR A 34 -5.28 9.31 4.04
N GLY A 35 -6.53 9.75 3.84
CA GLY A 35 -6.88 10.82 2.90
C GLY A 35 -6.84 10.35 1.45
N PHE A 36 -6.34 11.20 0.54
CA PHE A 36 -6.22 10.82 -0.87
C PHE A 36 -5.12 9.78 -1.07
N ILE A 37 -5.49 8.65 -1.67
CA ILE A 37 -4.59 7.56 -2.03
C ILE A 37 -4.61 7.36 -3.54
N VAL A 38 -3.48 6.96 -4.12
CA VAL A 38 -3.44 6.48 -5.50
C VAL A 38 -3.40 4.96 -5.47
N GLU A 39 -4.43 4.34 -6.03
CA GLU A 39 -4.57 2.90 -6.12
C GLU A 39 -4.10 2.42 -7.50
N VAL A 40 -3.19 1.45 -7.51
CA VAL A 40 -2.70 0.77 -8.70
C VAL A 40 -3.25 -0.65 -8.71
N VAL A 41 -4.00 -1.02 -9.74
CA VAL A 41 -4.56 -2.36 -9.90
C VAL A 41 -3.70 -3.16 -10.86
N LEU A 42 -3.22 -4.33 -10.45
CA LEU A 42 -2.29 -5.16 -11.22
C LEU A 42 -2.91 -6.49 -11.64
N ASN A 43 -2.62 -6.93 -12.87
CA ASN A 43 -2.96 -8.26 -13.37
C ASN A 43 -1.91 -9.29 -12.91
N GLN A 44 -1.62 -9.35 -11.61
CA GLN A 44 -0.61 -10.21 -11.00
C GLN A 44 -1.21 -11.06 -9.87
N ASN A 45 -0.53 -12.12 -9.46
CA ASN A 45 -0.83 -12.80 -8.19
C ASN A 45 -0.40 -11.93 -6.99
N ASP A 46 -0.91 -12.25 -5.81
CA ASP A 46 -0.62 -11.55 -4.55
C ASP A 46 0.88 -11.33 -4.30
N LYS A 47 1.71 -12.38 -4.46
CA LYS A 47 3.16 -12.29 -4.28
C LYS A 47 3.81 -11.26 -5.20
N SER A 48 3.57 -11.36 -6.50
CA SER A 48 4.14 -10.44 -7.49
C SER A 48 3.62 -9.01 -7.32
N ALA A 49 2.36 -8.86 -6.91
CA ALA A 49 1.78 -7.56 -6.60
C ALA A 49 2.47 -6.89 -5.41
N PHE A 50 2.73 -7.63 -4.32
CA PHE A 50 3.49 -7.12 -3.18
C PHE A 50 4.92 -6.72 -3.55
N GLU A 51 5.62 -7.54 -4.33
CA GLU A 51 6.97 -7.21 -4.81
C GLU A 51 6.98 -5.94 -5.67
N THR A 52 5.96 -5.76 -6.52
CA THR A 52 5.76 -4.53 -7.29
C THR A 52 5.47 -3.34 -6.37
N TRP A 53 4.61 -3.51 -5.37
CA TRP A 53 4.27 -2.46 -4.41
C TRP A 53 5.50 -1.95 -3.65
N LEU A 54 6.34 -2.87 -3.16
CA LEU A 54 7.58 -2.51 -2.46
C LEU A 54 8.51 -1.67 -3.35
N ARG A 55 8.66 -2.03 -4.62
CA ARG A 55 9.45 -1.25 -5.59
C ARG A 55 8.82 0.10 -5.91
N LEU A 56 7.50 0.17 -6.04
CA LEU A 56 6.78 1.42 -6.26
C LEU A 56 7.00 2.39 -5.11
N ILE A 57 6.97 1.92 -3.86
CA ILE A 57 7.26 2.73 -2.67
C ILE A 57 8.69 3.28 -2.71
N GLU A 58 9.68 2.50 -3.14
CA GLU A 58 11.07 2.96 -3.23
C GLU A 58 11.28 4.07 -4.26
N VAL A 59 10.55 4.01 -5.37
CA VAL A 59 10.65 4.96 -6.49
C VAL A 59 9.80 6.20 -6.23
N ILE A 60 8.53 6.01 -5.85
CA ILE A 60 7.53 7.07 -5.73
C ILE A 60 7.45 7.62 -4.30
N GLY A 61 7.59 6.78 -3.28
CA GLY A 61 7.43 7.17 -1.86
C GLY A 61 8.42 8.24 -1.38
N LYS A 62 9.45 8.57 -2.17
CA LYS A 62 10.33 9.73 -1.95
C LYS A 62 9.63 11.07 -2.23
N GLU A 63 8.59 11.08 -3.06
CA GLU A 63 7.74 12.26 -3.32
C GLU A 63 6.72 12.40 -2.19
N ARG A 64 7.05 13.28 -1.23
CA ARG A 64 6.31 13.47 0.02
C ARG A 64 4.83 13.77 -0.24
N GLY A 65 3.94 12.89 0.26
CA GLY A 65 2.51 13.18 0.41
C GLY A 65 1.55 12.29 -0.38
N ILE A 66 2.05 11.33 -1.18
CA ILE A 66 1.20 10.38 -1.92
C ILE A 66 1.22 9.02 -1.22
N VAL A 67 0.06 8.57 -0.76
CA VAL A 67 -0.12 7.22 -0.25
C VAL A 67 -0.47 6.31 -1.42
N LEU A 68 0.34 5.27 -1.64
CA LEU A 68 0.10 4.26 -2.67
C LEU A 68 -0.57 3.05 -2.07
N SER A 69 -1.62 2.55 -2.72
CA SER A 69 -2.20 1.24 -2.49
C SER A 69 -2.07 0.39 -3.75
N VAL A 70 -1.87 -0.91 -3.58
CA VAL A 70 -1.88 -1.87 -4.69
C VAL A 70 -2.98 -2.88 -4.48
N ASP A 71 -3.78 -3.10 -5.51
CA ASP A 71 -4.75 -4.19 -5.62
C ASP A 71 -4.34 -5.13 -6.77
N TRP A 72 -4.82 -6.35 -6.75
CA TRP A 72 -4.47 -7.34 -7.77
C TRP A 72 -5.64 -8.25 -8.14
N THR A 73 -5.62 -8.76 -9.37
CA THR A 73 -6.71 -9.59 -9.90
C THR A 73 -6.33 -11.04 -10.19
N GLY A 74 -5.06 -11.41 -9.97
CA GLY A 74 -4.60 -12.78 -10.08
C GLY A 74 -4.90 -13.61 -8.83
N GLU A 75 -4.40 -14.84 -8.83
CA GLU A 75 -4.62 -15.78 -7.73
C GLU A 75 -3.88 -15.38 -6.45
N ASN A 76 -4.42 -15.76 -5.29
CA ASN A 76 -3.74 -15.63 -4.00
C ASN A 76 -2.96 -16.91 -3.73
N ILE A 77 -1.64 -16.86 -3.90
CA ILE A 77 -0.75 -18.02 -3.78
C ILE A 77 0.07 -18.01 -2.48
N LEU A 78 0.09 -16.89 -1.75
CA LEU A 78 0.79 -16.79 -0.48
C LEU A 78 0.06 -17.55 0.62
N SER A 79 0.83 -18.13 1.54
CA SER A 79 0.27 -18.54 2.83
C SER A 79 -0.11 -17.30 3.67
N GLU A 80 -0.96 -17.50 4.66
CA GLU A 80 -1.34 -16.42 5.60
C GLU A 80 -0.12 -15.77 6.27
N GLU A 81 0.86 -16.58 6.70
CA GLU A 81 2.09 -16.07 7.32
C GLU A 81 2.92 -15.22 6.33
N ALA A 82 3.09 -15.68 5.10
CA ALA A 82 3.84 -14.95 4.09
C ALA A 82 3.12 -13.64 3.70
N PHE A 83 1.79 -13.67 3.60
CA PHE A 83 0.97 -12.49 3.36
C PHE A 83 1.19 -11.43 4.45
N VAL A 84 1.13 -11.84 5.73
CA VAL A 84 1.34 -10.92 6.87
C VAL A 84 2.73 -10.31 6.82
N GLN A 85 3.77 -11.07 6.48
CA GLN A 85 5.13 -10.55 6.35
C GLN A 85 5.23 -9.46 5.27
N TYR A 86 4.67 -9.69 4.08
CA TYR A 86 4.65 -8.69 3.01
C TYR A 86 3.84 -7.45 3.41
N ALA A 87 2.67 -7.62 4.01
CA ALA A 87 1.82 -6.50 4.43
C ALA A 87 2.53 -5.62 5.47
N VAL A 88 3.19 -6.23 6.46
CA VAL A 88 3.99 -5.51 7.46
C VAL A 88 5.15 -4.77 6.80
N GLU A 89 5.85 -5.40 5.86
CA GLU A 89 6.96 -4.78 5.16
C GLU A 89 6.53 -3.56 4.34
N VAL A 90 5.42 -3.65 3.61
CA VAL A 90 4.81 -2.53 2.87
C VAL A 90 4.47 -1.37 3.80
N MET A 91 3.84 -1.64 4.95
CA MET A 91 3.51 -0.60 5.93
C MET A 91 4.77 0.11 6.46
N LEU A 92 5.81 -0.66 6.81
CA LEU A 92 7.08 -0.08 7.30
C LEU A 92 7.78 0.76 6.24
N ARG A 93 7.84 0.30 4.98
CA ARG A 93 8.53 1.01 3.90
C ARG A 93 7.76 2.22 3.39
N SER A 94 6.43 2.17 3.41
CA SER A 94 5.59 3.31 3.00
C SER A 94 5.57 4.45 4.03
N GLY A 95 6.05 4.20 5.25
CA GLY A 95 5.92 5.15 6.37
C GLY A 95 4.47 5.28 6.86
N VAL A 96 3.57 4.43 6.36
CA VAL A 96 2.16 4.37 6.75
C VAL A 96 2.04 3.34 7.87
N GLY A 97 2.20 3.81 9.10
CA GLY A 97 2.08 2.97 10.29
C GLY A 97 0.64 2.52 10.55
N PRO A 98 0.43 1.40 11.25
CA PRO A 98 -0.90 0.93 11.62
C PRO A 98 -1.63 2.00 12.43
N ILE A 99 -2.81 2.40 11.95
CA ILE A 99 -3.70 3.30 12.68
C ILE A 99 -4.54 2.46 13.64
N ARG A 100 -4.19 2.51 14.94
CA ARG A 100 -5.00 1.88 15.99
C ARG A 100 -6.31 2.68 16.09
N LYS A 101 -7.44 2.02 15.81
CA LYS A 101 -8.78 2.64 15.94
C LYS A 101 -9.11 3.00 17.39
N ASP A 102 -8.56 2.26 18.35
CA ASP A 102 -8.75 2.49 19.77
C ASP A 102 -7.51 3.13 20.42
N LYS A 103 -7.72 4.08 21.35
CA LYS A 103 -6.62 4.65 22.13
C LYS A 103 -5.91 3.54 22.93
N PHE A 104 -4.61 3.38 22.72
CA PHE A 104 -3.79 2.52 23.57
C PHE A 104 -3.63 3.16 24.94
N SER A 105 -4.19 2.51 25.95
CA SER A 105 -3.94 2.83 27.35
C SER A 105 -3.00 1.79 27.91
N ALA A 106 -1.71 2.13 27.99
CA ALA A 106 -0.71 1.28 28.63
C ALA A 106 -1.11 0.93 30.08
N VAL A 107 -1.85 1.81 30.75
CA VAL A 107 -2.37 1.57 32.10
C VAL A 107 -3.41 0.46 32.11
N LYS A 108 -4.39 0.49 31.20
CA LYS A 108 -5.44 -0.56 31.14
C LYS A 108 -4.87 -1.93 30.78
N GLU A 109 -3.89 -1.97 29.88
CA GLU A 109 -3.25 -3.21 29.46
C GLU A 109 -2.42 -3.82 30.60
N VAL A 110 -1.77 -2.98 31.43
CA VAL A 110 -1.08 -3.45 32.65
C VAL A 110 -2.06 -3.89 33.74
N GLU A 111 -3.21 -3.23 33.87
CA GLU A 111 -4.28 -3.63 34.80
C GLU A 111 -4.87 -4.99 34.41
N GLU A 112 -5.23 -5.21 33.14
CA GLU A 112 -5.76 -6.49 32.64
C GLU A 112 -4.76 -7.65 32.80
N VAL A 113 -3.46 -7.39 32.67
CA VAL A 113 -2.40 -8.40 32.92
C VAL A 113 -2.21 -8.67 34.41
N ARG A 114 -2.57 -7.73 35.29
CA ARG A 114 -2.43 -7.86 36.75
C ARG A 114 -3.71 -8.34 37.44
N GLY A 115 -4.85 -8.34 36.75
CA GLY A 115 -6.15 -8.81 37.23
C GLY A 115 -7.18 -7.69 37.33
#